data_AF-A0A0N9YF26-F1
#
_entry.id   AF-A0A0N9YF26-F1
#
_cell.length_a   1.000
_cell.length_b   1.000
_cell.length_c   1.000
_cell.angle_alpha   90.00
_cell.angle_beta   90.00
_cell.angle_gamma   90.00
#
_symmetry.space_group_name_H-M   'P 1'
#
loop_
_entity.id
_entity.type
_entity.pdbx_description
1 polymer ?
#
loop_
_entity_poly.entity_id
_entity_poly.type
_entity_poly.pdbx_seq_one_letter_code
_entity_poly.pdbx_strand_id
1 'polypeptide(L)'
;MFATAPGVVLATVLTLTGCGSGDSTVSKTPDAGPGPAPTSAAPPAAKPAPTAAPPQADPCAVNLAAPEIAKAVSELPRDPRSNQAWSPEPLAGNYNECAQLSAVIVRANTNSEHPNTRAVLFHLGKFIPTGVPDTYGFNDIDKTASTGDTVALQYSGGFHGLASTVKFRWNGGGVELMGNTG
;
A
#
# COMPACT_ATOMS: atom_id res chain seq x y z
N MET A 1 -10.94 43.75 32.08
CA MET A 1 -10.09 42.76 32.77
C MET A 1 -8.79 42.66 31.97
N PHE A 2 -7.66 42.89 32.62
CA PHE A 2 -6.26 42.85 32.15
C PHE A 2 -5.91 41.52 31.42
N ALA A 3 -4.83 41.27 30.67
CA ALA A 3 -3.78 41.97 29.90
C ALA A 3 -2.78 40.85 29.43
N THR A 4 -2.09 41.05 28.30
CA THR A 4 -0.73 40.52 27.92
C THR A 4 -0.41 39.01 27.70
N ALA A 5 -0.17 38.64 26.41
CA ALA A 5 1.06 38.09 25.73
C ALA A 5 1.91 36.91 26.32
N PRO A 6 2.99 36.41 25.63
CA PRO A 6 3.06 35.61 24.39
C PRO A 6 3.94 34.30 24.47
N GLY A 7 3.84 33.44 23.45
CA GLY A 7 4.87 32.59 22.79
C GLY A 7 5.89 31.72 23.56
N VAL A 8 6.04 30.44 23.15
CA VAL A 8 7.32 29.69 23.14
C VAL A 8 7.32 28.67 21.97
N VAL A 9 8.37 28.72 21.15
CA VAL A 9 8.77 27.73 20.13
C VAL A 9 9.79 26.78 20.76
N LEU A 10 9.68 25.47 20.55
CA LEU A 10 10.80 24.54 20.73
C LEU A 10 10.77 23.43 19.67
N ALA A 11 11.82 23.42 18.85
CA ALA A 11 12.19 22.34 17.96
C ALA A 11 13.30 21.51 18.63
N THR A 12 13.23 20.19 18.54
CA THR A 12 14.32 19.29 18.91
C THR A 12 14.47 18.18 17.87
N VAL A 13 15.63 18.16 17.22
CA VAL A 13 16.10 17.12 16.29
C VAL A 13 16.99 16.18 17.09
N LEU A 14 16.78 14.87 16.98
CA LEU A 14 17.67 13.83 17.52
C LEU A 14 18.08 12.91 16.37
N THR A 15 19.36 12.95 16.01
CA THR A 15 20.00 11.95 15.15
C THR A 15 20.94 11.11 16.02
N LEU A 16 20.78 9.79 16.01
CA LEU A 16 21.75 8.86 16.59
C LEU A 16 22.35 7.98 15.50
N THR A 17 23.61 8.26 15.18
CA THR A 17 24.53 7.37 14.47
C THR A 17 25.17 6.41 15.47
N GLY A 18 24.99 5.10 15.29
CA GLY A 18 25.66 4.06 16.07
C GLY A 18 26.57 3.22 15.17
N CYS A 19 27.88 3.49 15.23
CA CYS A 19 28.95 2.74 14.57
C CYS A 19 29.45 1.66 15.55
N GLY A 20 29.28 0.38 15.20
CA GLY A 20 29.83 -0.74 15.98
C GLY A 20 31.17 -1.19 15.41
N SER A 21 32.26 -0.83 16.09
CA SER A 21 33.60 -1.36 15.80
C SER A 21 33.83 -2.67 16.53
N GLY A 22 34.42 -3.65 15.83
CA GLY A 22 34.82 -4.93 16.39
C GLY A 22 36.14 -4.86 17.15
N ASP A 23 36.32 -5.82 18.06
CA ASP A 23 37.61 -6.47 18.33
C ASP A 23 37.32 -7.76 19.13
N SER A 24 37.83 -8.89 18.65
CA SER A 24 38.09 -10.04 19.50
C SER A 24 39.22 -10.83 18.87
N THR A 25 40.43 -10.32 19.04
CA THR A 25 41.64 -11.11 18.88
C THR A 25 41.70 -12.15 20.00
N VAL A 26 41.45 -13.43 19.68
CA VAL A 26 41.88 -14.52 20.57
C VAL A 26 43.27 -14.96 20.14
N SER A 27 44.23 -14.53 20.96
CA SER A 27 45.62 -14.98 20.98
C SER A 27 45.70 -16.51 21.06
N LYS A 28 46.45 -17.13 20.14
CA LYS A 28 46.88 -18.52 20.27
C LYS A 28 48.37 -18.53 20.59
N THR A 29 48.70 -18.79 21.85
CA THR A 29 50.05 -19.15 22.28
C THR A 29 50.38 -20.55 21.74
N PRO A 30 51.59 -20.80 21.21
CA PRO A 30 51.99 -22.11 20.72
C PRO A 30 52.57 -22.95 21.86
N ASP A 31 52.19 -24.23 21.93
CA ASP A 31 52.97 -25.24 22.63
C ASP A 31 52.88 -26.58 21.90
N ALA A 32 54.03 -27.24 21.74
CA ALA A 32 54.23 -28.44 20.96
C ALA A 32 54.68 -29.57 21.89
N GLY A 33 54.00 -30.71 21.84
CA GLY A 33 54.45 -31.96 22.47
C GLY A 33 53.82 -33.18 21.77
N PRO A 34 54.60 -34.20 21.38
CA PRO A 34 54.09 -35.36 20.63
C PRO A 34 53.51 -36.42 21.59
N GLY A 35 52.22 -36.74 21.42
CA GLY A 35 51.51 -37.81 22.11
C GLY A 35 50.74 -38.71 21.13
N PRO A 36 50.50 -39.99 21.46
CA PRO A 36 50.09 -41.03 20.52
C PRO A 36 48.68 -40.79 19.94
N ALA A 37 48.48 -41.28 18.71
CA ALA A 37 47.28 -41.04 17.90
C ALA A 37 45.99 -41.55 18.57
N PRO A 38 44.97 -40.68 18.76
CA PRO A 38 43.64 -41.15 19.11
C PRO A 38 42.88 -41.60 17.86
N THR A 39 42.24 -42.76 17.98
CA THR A 39 41.26 -43.35 17.06
C THR A 39 40.21 -42.34 16.60
N SER A 40 39.97 -42.30 15.29
CA SER A 40 38.99 -41.42 14.63
C SER A 40 37.56 -41.78 15.07
N ALA A 41 36.95 -40.95 15.91
CA ALA A 41 35.51 -40.96 16.13
C ALA A 41 34.83 -40.07 15.07
N ALA A 42 33.76 -40.58 14.45
CA ALA A 42 33.01 -39.86 13.43
C ALA A 42 32.41 -38.55 13.99
N PRO A 43 32.39 -37.44 13.21
CA PRO A 43 31.83 -36.17 13.67
C PRO A 43 30.34 -36.32 14.02
N PRO A 44 29.85 -35.64 15.09
CA PRO A 44 28.42 -35.52 15.33
C PRO A 44 27.74 -34.86 14.12
N ALA A 45 26.59 -35.40 13.69
CA ALA A 45 25.80 -34.84 12.61
C ALA A 45 25.48 -33.35 12.90
N ALA A 46 25.80 -32.48 11.94
CA ALA A 46 25.51 -31.05 12.03
C ALA A 46 23.99 -30.84 12.16
N LYS A 47 23.58 -30.06 13.16
CA LYS A 47 22.19 -29.65 13.35
C LYS A 47 21.75 -28.85 12.12
N PRO A 48 20.56 -29.08 11.54
CA PRO A 48 20.08 -28.29 10.40
C PRO A 48 20.06 -26.80 10.78
N ALA A 49 20.65 -25.96 9.94
CA ALA A 49 20.58 -24.51 10.11
C ALA A 49 19.11 -24.06 10.05
N PRO A 50 18.68 -23.07 10.87
CA PRO A 50 17.33 -22.51 10.76
C PRO A 50 17.11 -21.99 9.34
N THR A 51 16.10 -22.51 8.65
CA THR A 51 15.66 -21.93 7.38
C THR A 51 15.14 -20.52 7.66
N ALA A 52 15.68 -19.53 6.96
CA ALA A 52 15.23 -18.15 7.08
C ALA A 52 13.73 -18.07 6.74
N ALA A 53 12.95 -17.44 7.61
CA ALA A 53 11.55 -17.17 7.34
C ALA A 53 11.45 -16.27 6.08
N PRO A 54 10.44 -16.50 5.22
CA PRO A 54 10.25 -15.67 4.04
C PRO A 54 10.09 -14.19 4.44
N PRO A 55 10.58 -13.24 3.63
CA PRO A 55 10.41 -11.83 3.89
C PRO A 55 8.94 -11.48 4.08
N GLN A 56 8.63 -10.68 5.10
CA GLN A 56 7.29 -10.17 5.30
C GLN A 56 6.94 -9.24 4.14
N ALA A 57 5.77 -9.44 3.53
CA ALA A 57 5.28 -8.56 2.47
C ALA A 57 5.14 -7.14 3.03
N ASP A 58 5.50 -6.14 2.23
CA ASP A 58 5.31 -4.74 2.59
C ASP A 58 3.80 -4.44 2.66
N PRO A 59 3.26 -4.09 3.85
CA PRO A 59 1.84 -3.75 4.01
C PRO A 59 1.45 -2.54 3.13
N CYS A 60 2.38 -1.64 2.87
CA CYS A 60 2.14 -0.41 2.10
C CYS A 60 2.32 -0.61 0.59
N ALA A 61 2.56 -1.83 0.11
CA ALA A 61 2.59 -2.09 -1.32
C ALA A 61 1.17 -2.05 -1.91
N VAL A 62 1.06 -1.65 -3.17
CA VAL A 62 -0.24 -1.71 -3.87
C VAL A 62 -0.69 -3.16 -3.98
N ASN A 63 -1.88 -3.46 -3.47
CA ASN A 63 -2.43 -4.82 -3.46
C ASN A 63 -3.90 -4.83 -3.89
N LEU A 64 -4.15 -5.20 -5.15
CA LEU A 64 -5.51 -5.31 -5.70
C LEU A 64 -6.25 -6.61 -5.30
N ALA A 65 -5.55 -7.53 -4.64
CA ALA A 65 -6.11 -8.76 -4.09
C ALA A 65 -6.42 -8.66 -2.59
N ALA A 66 -6.33 -7.46 -2.00
CA ALA A 66 -6.63 -7.23 -0.59
C ALA A 66 -8.10 -7.60 -0.27
N PRO A 67 -8.37 -8.39 0.78
CA PRO A 67 -9.73 -8.81 1.14
C PRO A 67 -10.65 -7.63 1.51
N GLU A 68 -10.08 -6.50 1.92
CA GLU A 68 -10.76 -5.24 2.18
C GLU A 68 -11.50 -4.72 0.94
N ILE A 69 -10.94 -4.97 -0.26
CA ILE A 69 -11.59 -4.61 -1.52
C ILE A 69 -12.88 -5.41 -1.69
N ALA A 70 -12.82 -6.74 -1.56
CA ALA A 70 -14.00 -7.59 -1.73
C ALA A 70 -15.10 -7.26 -0.70
N LYS A 71 -14.72 -6.94 0.55
CA LYS A 71 -15.65 -6.47 1.59
C LYS A 71 -16.31 -5.16 1.17
N ALA A 72 -15.52 -4.15 0.79
CA ALA A 72 -16.04 -2.86 0.36
C ALA A 72 -16.99 -3.00 -0.84
N VAL A 73 -16.65 -3.86 -1.80
CA VAL A 73 -17.48 -4.13 -2.98
C VAL A 73 -18.81 -4.77 -2.60
N SER A 74 -18.83 -5.64 -1.60
CA SER A 74 -20.05 -6.29 -1.09
C SER A 74 -21.00 -5.33 -0.36
N GLU A 75 -20.47 -4.24 0.21
CA GLU A 75 -21.24 -3.21 0.89
C GLU A 75 -21.87 -2.19 -0.08
N LEU A 76 -21.45 -2.21 -1.35
CA LEU A 76 -21.96 -1.26 -2.34
C LEU A 76 -23.44 -1.51 -2.66
N PRO A 77 -24.23 -0.44 -2.83
CA PRO A 77 -25.52 -0.54 -3.49
C PRO A 77 -25.38 -1.18 -4.87
N ARG A 78 -26.41 -1.90 -5.30
CA ARG A 78 -26.47 -2.48 -6.65
C ARG A 78 -26.29 -1.41 -7.72
N ASP A 79 -25.72 -1.80 -8.85
CA ASP A 79 -25.54 -0.90 -9.98
C ASP A 79 -26.89 -0.30 -10.41
N PRO A 80 -27.06 1.03 -10.42
CA PRO A 80 -28.35 1.66 -10.73
C PRO A 80 -28.81 1.41 -12.17
N ARG A 81 -27.90 1.07 -13.10
CA ARG A 81 -28.24 0.86 -14.51
C ARG A 81 -28.69 -0.58 -14.81
N SER A 82 -28.05 -1.58 -14.21
CA SER A 82 -28.32 -3.00 -14.47
C SER A 82 -28.98 -3.74 -13.30
N ASN A 83 -29.06 -3.13 -12.12
CA ASN A 83 -29.46 -3.73 -10.84
C ASN A 83 -28.63 -4.97 -10.43
N GLN A 84 -27.44 -5.14 -11.02
CA GLN A 84 -26.53 -6.22 -10.67
C GLN A 84 -25.62 -5.84 -9.50
N ALA A 85 -25.07 -6.87 -8.86
CA ALA A 85 -23.96 -6.70 -7.94
C ALA A 85 -22.70 -6.28 -8.71
N TRP A 86 -21.73 -5.74 -7.98
CA TRP A 86 -20.41 -5.39 -8.52
C TRP A 86 -19.48 -6.61 -8.49
N SER A 87 -18.57 -6.69 -9.47
CA SER A 87 -17.50 -7.69 -9.49
C SER A 87 -16.50 -7.42 -8.35
N PRO A 88 -16.16 -8.42 -7.51
CA PRO A 88 -15.17 -8.26 -6.44
C PRO A 88 -13.75 -8.09 -6.99
N GLU A 89 -13.50 -8.54 -8.23
CA GLU A 89 -12.23 -8.36 -8.91
C GLU A 89 -12.19 -6.97 -9.56
N PRO A 90 -11.26 -6.10 -9.12
CA PRO A 90 -11.12 -4.78 -9.69
C PRO A 90 -10.47 -4.83 -11.08
N LEU A 91 -10.94 -3.96 -11.97
CA LEU A 91 -10.34 -3.71 -13.28
C LEU A 91 -8.96 -3.09 -13.21
N ALA A 92 -8.84 -2.11 -12.31
CA ALA A 92 -7.72 -1.22 -12.15
C ALA A 92 -7.75 -0.68 -10.73
N GLY A 93 -6.62 -0.19 -10.23
CA GLY A 93 -6.55 0.34 -8.89
C GLY A 93 -5.14 0.69 -8.45
N ASN A 94 -5.08 1.41 -7.34
CA ASN A 94 -3.88 1.71 -6.58
C ASN A 94 -4.10 1.49 -5.08
N TYR A 95 -4.98 0.54 -4.71
CA TYR A 95 -5.29 0.21 -3.32
C TYR A 95 -4.01 0.02 -2.50
N ASN A 96 -3.90 0.79 -1.43
CA ASN A 96 -2.78 0.78 -0.51
C ASN A 96 -3.32 1.12 0.88
N GLU A 97 -3.09 0.24 1.86
CA GLU A 97 -3.59 0.44 3.22
C GLU A 97 -2.87 1.56 3.99
N CYS A 98 -1.71 2.01 3.52
CA CYS A 98 -0.96 3.11 4.11
C CYS A 98 -1.23 4.47 3.43
N ALA A 99 -1.90 4.50 2.28
CA ALA A 99 -2.22 5.74 1.58
C ALA A 99 -3.40 6.46 2.25
N GLN A 100 -3.33 7.79 2.35
CA GLN A 100 -4.47 8.61 2.76
C GLN A 100 -5.63 8.51 1.77
N LEU A 101 -5.36 8.34 0.48
CA LEU A 101 -6.39 8.06 -0.49
C LEU A 101 -5.89 7.02 -1.49
N SER A 102 -6.65 5.94 -1.63
CA SER A 102 -6.45 4.96 -2.69
C SER A 102 -7.79 4.56 -3.28
N ALA A 103 -7.78 3.97 -4.48
CA ALA A 103 -8.99 3.54 -5.14
C ALA A 103 -8.81 2.24 -5.91
N VAL A 104 -9.94 1.59 -6.16
CA VAL A 104 -10.07 0.53 -7.15
C VAL A 104 -11.28 0.81 -8.02
N ILE A 105 -11.25 0.35 -9.26
CA ILE A 105 -12.34 0.48 -10.21
C ILE A 105 -12.97 -0.89 -10.37
N VAL A 106 -14.27 -1.00 -10.14
CA VAL A 106 -15.03 -2.24 -10.30
C VAL A 106 -16.03 -2.10 -11.43
N ARG A 107 -16.44 -3.25 -11.99
CA ARG A 107 -17.50 -3.34 -13.00
C ARG A 107 -18.75 -3.96 -12.43
N ALA A 108 -19.89 -3.58 -12.99
CA ALA A 108 -21.12 -4.34 -12.80
C ALA A 108 -20.92 -5.78 -13.30
N ASN A 109 -21.37 -6.76 -12.50
CA ASN A 109 -21.26 -8.18 -12.81
C ASN A 109 -22.29 -8.58 -13.88
N THR A 110 -22.04 -8.18 -15.12
CA THR A 110 -22.90 -8.39 -16.29
C THR A 110 -22.08 -8.92 -17.46
N ASN A 111 -22.75 -9.55 -18.43
CA ASN A 111 -22.14 -9.94 -19.72
C ASN A 111 -22.22 -8.83 -20.78
N SER A 112 -22.40 -7.58 -20.38
CA SER A 112 -22.45 -6.44 -21.30
C SER A 112 -21.08 -6.18 -21.92
N GLU A 113 -21.02 -5.73 -23.17
CA GLU A 113 -19.79 -5.27 -23.83
C GLU A 113 -19.23 -4.02 -23.14
N HIS A 114 -20.13 -3.15 -22.66
CA HIS A 114 -19.79 -1.94 -21.92
C HIS A 114 -20.54 -1.95 -20.58
N PRO A 115 -20.07 -2.74 -19.59
CA PRO A 115 -20.65 -2.75 -18.26
C PRO A 115 -20.36 -1.43 -17.56
N ASN A 116 -21.26 -1.00 -16.67
CA ASN A 116 -21.03 0.21 -15.87
C ASN A 116 -19.82 -0.01 -14.95
N THR A 117 -19.02 1.03 -14.75
CA THR A 117 -17.87 1.02 -13.84
C THR A 117 -18.09 2.01 -12.70
N ARG A 118 -17.46 1.74 -11.56
CA ARG A 118 -17.47 2.63 -10.40
C ARG A 118 -16.13 2.58 -9.69
N ALA A 119 -15.58 3.72 -9.30
CA ALA A 119 -14.44 3.76 -8.40
C ALA A 119 -14.87 3.64 -6.94
N VAL A 120 -14.22 2.77 -6.19
CA VAL A 120 -14.36 2.57 -4.75
C VAL A 120 -13.14 3.17 -4.09
N LEU A 121 -13.34 4.12 -3.19
CA LEU A 121 -12.25 4.87 -2.55
C LEU A 121 -12.03 4.40 -1.12
N PHE A 122 -10.77 4.46 -0.70
CA PHE A 122 -10.30 4.02 0.60
C PHE A 122 -9.42 5.08 1.24
N HIS A 123 -9.58 5.27 2.54
CA HIS A 123 -8.71 6.08 3.38
C HIS A 123 -7.99 5.16 4.36
N LEU A 124 -6.66 5.08 4.28
CA LEU A 124 -5.84 4.20 5.13
C LEU A 124 -6.36 2.75 5.12
N GLY A 125 -6.63 2.23 3.92
CA GLY A 125 -7.16 0.89 3.68
C GLY A 125 -8.63 0.67 4.04
N LYS A 126 -9.32 1.66 4.60
CA LYS A 126 -10.74 1.58 4.98
C LYS A 126 -11.64 2.18 3.91
N PHE A 127 -12.71 1.46 3.57
CA PHE A 127 -13.70 1.92 2.60
C PHE A 127 -14.36 3.23 3.06
N ILE A 128 -14.55 4.16 2.13
CA ILE A 128 -15.23 5.45 2.34
C ILE A 128 -16.65 5.34 1.74
N PRO A 129 -17.71 5.11 2.55
CA PRO A 129 -19.06 4.86 2.05
C PRO A 129 -19.82 6.14 1.65
N THR A 130 -19.45 7.29 2.21
CA THR A 130 -20.16 8.57 2.05
C THR A 130 -19.19 9.73 1.87
N GLY A 131 -19.69 10.89 1.42
CA GLY A 131 -18.83 12.06 1.20
C GLY A 131 -17.88 11.88 0.01
N VAL A 132 -18.18 10.94 -0.88
CA VAL A 132 -17.45 10.73 -2.14
C VAL A 132 -18.35 11.21 -3.28
N PRO A 133 -17.85 12.06 -4.20
CA PRO A 133 -18.57 12.40 -5.42
C PRO A 133 -18.87 11.16 -6.26
N ASP A 134 -19.83 11.26 -7.19
CA ASP A 134 -20.10 10.15 -8.12
C ASP A 134 -18.87 9.81 -8.97
N THR A 135 -18.44 8.55 -8.91
CA THR A 135 -17.20 8.06 -9.55
C THR A 135 -17.48 6.99 -10.62
N TYR A 136 -18.62 7.12 -11.31
CA TYR A 136 -18.99 6.21 -12.38
C TYR A 136 -18.23 6.51 -13.69
N GLY A 137 -18.07 5.48 -14.52
CA GLY A 137 -17.58 5.63 -15.89
C GLY A 137 -16.06 5.62 -16.05
N PHE A 138 -15.27 5.78 -14.98
CA PHE A 138 -13.81 5.62 -15.04
C PHE A 138 -13.42 4.16 -15.25
N ASN A 139 -12.35 3.92 -16.00
CA ASN A 139 -11.88 2.57 -16.34
C ASN A 139 -10.38 2.33 -16.07
N ASP A 140 -9.63 3.36 -15.68
CA ASP A 140 -8.23 3.25 -15.30
C ASP A 140 -7.83 4.29 -14.23
N ILE A 141 -6.62 4.19 -13.68
CA ILE A 141 -6.02 5.15 -12.75
C ILE A 141 -4.69 5.64 -13.33
N ASP A 142 -4.51 6.96 -13.41
CA ASP A 142 -3.20 7.54 -13.70
C ASP A 142 -2.32 7.46 -12.46
N LYS A 143 -1.45 6.44 -12.43
CA LYS A 143 -0.50 6.22 -11.33
C LYS A 143 0.57 7.31 -11.24
N THR A 144 0.83 8.04 -12.32
CA THR A 144 1.83 9.13 -12.34
C THR A 144 1.28 10.43 -11.78
N ALA A 145 -0.04 10.64 -11.91
CA ALA A 145 -0.76 11.77 -11.36
C ALA A 145 -1.43 11.48 -10.01
N SER A 146 -1.30 10.25 -9.50
CA SER A 146 -1.77 9.84 -8.17
C SER A 146 -0.63 9.94 -7.14
N THR A 147 -0.97 10.37 -5.93
CA THR A 147 -0.07 10.52 -4.77
C THR A 147 -0.65 9.77 -3.57
N GLY A 148 -0.04 9.91 -2.39
CA GLY A 148 -0.55 9.27 -1.18
C GLY A 148 -1.92 9.77 -0.71
N ASP A 149 -2.31 10.99 -1.10
CA ASP A 149 -3.57 11.66 -0.73
C ASP A 149 -4.47 11.99 -1.92
N THR A 150 -3.99 11.78 -3.15
CA THR A 150 -4.70 12.11 -4.39
C THR A 150 -4.78 10.89 -5.30
N VAL A 151 -5.97 10.62 -5.84
CA VAL A 151 -6.20 9.60 -6.86
C VAL A 151 -6.65 10.27 -8.14
N ALA A 152 -5.98 9.97 -9.24
CA ALA A 152 -6.33 10.42 -10.58
C ALA A 152 -7.07 9.32 -11.34
N LEU A 153 -8.40 9.42 -11.42
CA LEU A 153 -9.24 8.48 -12.16
C LEU A 153 -9.25 8.86 -13.64
N GLN A 154 -9.08 7.86 -14.50
CA GLN A 154 -9.06 8.03 -15.95
C GLN A 154 -10.24 7.34 -16.62
N TYR A 155 -10.76 8.00 -17.64
CA TYR A 155 -11.63 7.39 -18.64
C TYR A 155 -10.89 7.39 -19.98
N SER A 156 -10.75 6.22 -20.58
CA SER A 156 -10.28 6.08 -21.96
C SER A 156 -11.32 5.33 -22.80
N GLY A 157 -11.79 5.95 -23.88
CA GLY A 157 -12.75 5.33 -24.81
C GLY A 157 -12.12 4.37 -25.83
N GLY A 158 -10.87 3.94 -25.63
CA GLY A 158 -10.11 3.13 -26.59
C GLY A 158 -9.44 3.93 -27.72
N PHE A 159 -9.62 5.25 -27.78
CA PHE A 159 -8.91 6.13 -28.70
C PHE A 159 -7.62 6.65 -28.06
N HIS A 160 -6.49 6.42 -28.71
CA HIS A 160 -5.18 6.85 -28.22
C HIS A 160 -5.12 8.38 -28.06
N GLY A 161 -4.68 8.84 -26.88
CA GLY A 161 -4.43 10.27 -26.60
C GLY A 161 -5.63 11.09 -26.13
N LEU A 162 -6.82 10.50 -25.97
CA LEU A 162 -8.04 11.18 -25.51
C LEU A 162 -8.53 10.65 -24.16
N ALA A 163 -7.62 10.46 -23.21
CA ALA A 163 -7.99 10.07 -21.85
C ALA A 163 -8.40 11.30 -21.03
N SER A 164 -9.58 11.26 -20.42
CA SER A 164 -10.02 12.28 -19.48
C SER A 164 -9.57 11.90 -18.07
N THR A 165 -8.84 12.78 -17.40
CA THR A 165 -8.30 12.53 -16.05
C THR A 165 -8.94 13.46 -15.02
N VAL A 166 -9.65 12.86 -14.07
CA VAL A 166 -10.27 13.58 -12.96
C VAL A 166 -9.57 13.25 -11.65
N LYS A 167 -9.15 14.28 -10.93
CA LYS A 167 -8.42 14.12 -9.66
C LYS A 167 -9.33 14.28 -8.46
N PHE A 168 -9.17 13.37 -7.51
CA PHE A 168 -9.83 13.37 -6.22
C PHE A 168 -8.76 13.42 -5.15
N ARG A 169 -8.92 14.25 -4.12
CA ARG A 169 -7.98 14.28 -3.00
C ARG A 169 -8.68 14.13 -1.66
N TRP A 170 -7.95 13.64 -0.67
CA TRP A 170 -8.34 13.70 0.71
C TRP A 170 -8.06 15.09 1.29
N ASN A 171 -9.02 15.71 1.97
CA ASN A 171 -8.86 17.05 2.56
C ASN A 171 -8.76 17.05 4.10
N GLY A 172 -8.66 15.87 4.72
CA GLY A 172 -8.64 15.69 6.17
C GLY A 172 -9.98 15.22 6.75
N GLY A 173 -11.11 15.44 6.07
CA GLY A 173 -12.44 14.98 6.50
C GLY A 173 -13.22 14.19 5.45
N GLY A 174 -12.84 14.28 4.17
CA GLY A 174 -13.51 13.57 3.09
C GLY A 174 -12.76 13.68 1.77
N VAL A 175 -13.39 13.17 0.72
CA VAL A 175 -12.86 13.22 -0.63
C VAL A 175 -13.40 14.46 -1.35
N GLU A 176 -12.51 15.22 -1.96
CA GLU A 176 -12.83 16.43 -2.70
C GLU A 176 -12.39 16.31 -4.16
N LEU A 177 -13.26 16.75 -5.08
CA LEU A 177 -12.96 16.83 -6.50
C LEU A 177 -12.03 18.02 -6.76
N MET A 178 -10.85 17.77 -7.32
CA MET A 178 -9.88 18.81 -7.67
C MET A 178 -10.08 19.35 -9.09
N GLY A 179 -10.86 18.67 -9.92
CA GLY A 179 -11.15 19.05 -11.31
C GLY A 179 -10.58 18.09 -12.35
N ASN A 180 -10.93 18.34 -13.61
CA ASN A 180 -10.42 17.61 -14.77
C ASN A 180 -9.13 18.27 -15.25
N THR A 181 -8.07 17.49 -15.41
CA THR A 181 -6.87 17.90 -16.16
C THR A 181 -6.91 17.14 -17.47
N GLY A 182 -7.46 17.77 -18.51
CA GLY A 182 -7.54 17.26 -19.87
C GLY A 182 -7.36 18.39 -20.86
#